data_AF-A0A8H7D6B9-F1
#
_entry.id   AF-A0A8H7D6B9-F1
#
_cell.length_a   1.000
_cell.length_b   1.000
_cell.length_c   1.000
_cell.angle_alpha   90.00
_cell.angle_beta   90.00
_cell.angle_gamma   90.00
#
_symmetry.space_group_name_H-M   'P 1'
#
loop_
_entity.id
_entity.type
_entity.pdbx_description
1 polymer ?
#
loop_
_entity_poly.entity_id
_entity_poly.type
_entity_poly.pdbx_seq_one_letter_code
_entity_poly.pdbx_strand_id
1 'polypeptide(L)'
;MIQQTVGHVNMMADVVLVNASPEDLRAILRNMLSSKTPGLVTAFITSTRARLHQRGAYGTVADLKQPFSDAEDVPAPQLLASLARARMLYGSGLGFASLEPLSVVVRSTIGHRWTDEGKVAHTLVMADADIAQGLQSCKEELQGGAILDLEVGRAALDELAAALEASQRDVAGWGGEFPFERAMFSVQDFKL
;
A
#
# COMPACT_ATOMS: atom_id res chain seq x y z
N MET A 1 37.87 -0.65 0.98
CA MET A 1 37.16 -1.90 0.59
C MET A 1 36.27 -2.30 1.75
N ILE A 2 34.95 -2.16 1.61
CA ILE A 2 34.00 -2.66 2.62
C ILE A 2 33.61 -4.07 2.15
N GLN A 3 34.05 -5.09 2.88
CA GLN A 3 33.58 -6.46 2.67
C GLN A 3 32.08 -6.50 2.98
N GLN A 4 31.25 -6.76 1.98
CA GLN A 4 29.89 -7.24 2.20
C GLN A 4 29.97 -8.71 2.62
N THR A 5 29.99 -8.97 3.92
CA THR A 5 29.79 -10.30 4.46
C THR A 5 28.30 -10.63 4.33
N VAL A 6 27.91 -11.37 3.29
CA VAL A 6 26.59 -12.01 3.25
C VAL A 6 26.60 -13.07 4.34
N GLY A 7 25.97 -12.79 5.48
CA GLY A 7 25.83 -13.77 6.56
C GLY A 7 25.02 -14.97 6.06
N HIS A 8 25.61 -16.16 6.09
CA HIS A 8 24.90 -17.39 5.78
C HIS A 8 23.77 -17.57 6.80
N VAL A 9 22.53 -17.78 6.33
CA VAL A 9 21.42 -18.12 7.24
C VAL A 9 21.73 -19.45 7.88
N ASN A 10 21.72 -19.52 9.21
CA ASN A 10 21.98 -20.76 9.93
C ASN A 10 21.00 -21.85 9.45
N MET A 11 21.50 -23.06 9.16
CA MET A 11 20.69 -24.18 8.68
C MET A 11 19.48 -24.47 9.58
N MET A 12 19.62 -24.35 10.91
CA MET A 12 18.51 -24.54 11.85
C MET A 12 17.47 -23.42 11.74
N ALA A 13 17.89 -22.19 11.48
CA ALA A 13 16.97 -21.08 11.23
C ALA A 13 16.23 -21.27 9.90
N ASP A 14 16.90 -21.79 8.87
CA ASP A 14 16.29 -22.08 7.57
C ASP A 14 15.23 -23.17 7.67
N VAL A 15 15.49 -24.24 8.44
CA VAL A 15 14.48 -25.28 8.72
C VAL A 15 13.23 -24.69 9.39
N VAL A 16 13.39 -23.76 10.34
CA VAL A 16 12.24 -23.06 10.94
C VAL A 16 11.51 -22.22 9.88
N LEU A 17 12.22 -21.44 9.07
CA LEU A 17 11.61 -20.57 8.05
C LEU A 17 10.81 -21.35 7.00
N VAL A 18 11.27 -22.55 6.63
CA VAL A 18 10.60 -23.40 5.63
C VAL A 18 9.35 -24.09 6.19
N ASN A 19 9.31 -24.40 7.49
CA ASN A 19 8.25 -25.23 8.09
C ASN A 19 7.27 -24.46 8.97
N ALA A 20 7.61 -23.24 9.41
CA ALA A 20 6.73 -22.43 10.25
C ALA A 20 5.50 -21.95 9.48
N SER A 21 4.34 -21.94 10.15
CA SER A 21 3.14 -21.38 9.56
C SER A 21 3.27 -19.85 9.40
N PRO A 22 2.49 -19.21 8.50
CA PRO A 22 2.47 -17.75 8.40
C PRO A 22 2.10 -17.05 9.72
N GLU A 23 1.31 -17.71 10.58
CA GLU A 23 0.95 -17.18 11.90
C GLU A 23 2.12 -17.23 12.86
N ASP A 24 2.84 -18.36 12.92
CA ASP A 24 4.04 -18.52 13.74
C ASP A 24 5.14 -17.53 13.31
N LEU A 25 5.37 -17.40 12.00
CA LEU A 25 6.34 -16.44 11.47
C LEU A 25 6.00 -15.01 11.88
N ARG A 26 4.72 -14.61 11.81
CA ARG A 26 4.29 -13.28 12.28
C ARG A 26 4.49 -13.12 13.77
N ALA A 27 4.16 -14.12 14.59
CA ALA A 27 4.34 -14.06 16.04
C ALA A 27 5.82 -13.92 16.41
N ILE A 28 6.69 -14.73 15.80
CA ILE A 28 8.15 -14.68 15.98
C ILE A 28 8.68 -13.30 15.58
N LEU A 29 8.34 -12.80 14.39
CA LEU A 29 8.80 -11.49 13.91
C LEU A 29 8.31 -10.36 14.82
N ARG A 30 7.06 -10.37 15.29
CA ARG A 30 6.55 -9.36 16.22
C ARG A 30 7.29 -9.38 17.55
N ASN A 31 7.57 -10.56 18.09
CA ASN A 31 8.35 -10.70 19.32
C ASN A 31 9.78 -10.18 19.14
N MET A 32 10.41 -10.51 18.00
CA MET A 32 11.72 -9.96 17.62
C MET A 32 11.68 -8.44 17.53
N LEU A 33 10.76 -7.86 16.76
CA LEU A 33 10.65 -6.40 16.62
C LEU A 33 10.33 -5.69 17.94
N SER A 34 9.66 -6.38 18.87
CA SER A 34 9.33 -5.87 20.21
C SER A 34 10.44 -6.04 21.25
N SER A 35 11.50 -6.81 20.97
CA SER A 35 12.59 -7.10 21.92
C SER A 35 13.45 -5.88 22.28
N LYS A 36 13.18 -4.72 21.69
CA LYS A 36 13.96 -3.48 21.80
C LYS A 36 15.43 -3.64 21.42
N THR A 37 15.78 -4.68 20.66
CA THR A 37 17.13 -4.83 20.11
C THR A 37 17.44 -3.66 19.17
N PRO A 38 18.48 -2.84 19.46
CA PRO A 38 18.80 -1.68 18.65
C PRO A 38 19.04 -2.04 17.18
N GLY A 39 18.47 -1.27 16.26
CA GLY A 39 18.66 -1.44 14.82
C GLY A 39 17.87 -2.59 14.17
N LEU A 40 17.21 -3.46 14.94
CA LEU A 40 16.49 -4.61 14.39
C LEU A 40 15.30 -4.20 13.50
N VAL A 41 14.51 -3.22 13.95
CA VAL A 41 13.40 -2.66 13.15
C VAL A 41 13.93 -2.05 11.85
N THR A 42 15.00 -1.25 11.93
CA THR A 42 15.64 -0.63 10.77
C THR A 42 16.16 -1.69 9.78
N ALA A 43 16.79 -2.75 10.27
CA ALA A 43 17.29 -3.85 9.44
C ALA A 43 16.15 -4.62 8.76
N PHE A 44 15.06 -4.89 9.49
CA PHE A 44 13.86 -5.52 8.94
C PHE A 44 13.24 -4.69 7.81
N ILE A 45 13.03 -3.38 8.04
CA ILE A 45 12.45 -2.47 7.05
C ILE A 45 13.38 -2.32 5.84
N THR A 46 14.69 -2.22 6.05
CA THR A 46 15.67 -2.15 4.95
C THR A 46 15.69 -3.41 4.10
N SER A 47 15.64 -4.58 4.73
CA SER A 47 15.56 -5.87 4.03
C SER A 47 14.25 -6.01 3.26
N THR A 48 13.14 -5.53 3.85
CA THR A 48 11.82 -5.50 3.21
C THR A 48 11.84 -4.63 1.96
N ARG A 49 12.36 -3.40 2.04
CA ARG A 49 12.53 -2.51 0.88
C ARG A 49 13.37 -3.14 -0.21
N ALA A 50 14.53 -3.71 0.13
CA ALA A 50 15.41 -4.37 -0.83
C ALA A 50 14.68 -5.51 -1.56
N ARG A 51 13.89 -6.32 -0.84
CA ARG A 51 13.09 -7.40 -1.43
C ARG A 51 11.98 -6.87 -2.34
N LEU A 52 11.30 -5.79 -1.94
CA LEU A 52 10.27 -5.15 -2.74
C LEU A 52 10.86 -4.60 -4.04
N HIS A 53 11.99 -3.90 -4.00
CA HIS A 53 12.69 -3.42 -5.20
C HIS A 53 13.06 -4.57 -6.15
N GLN A 54 13.61 -5.67 -5.63
CA GLN A 54 13.95 -6.86 -6.42
C GLN A 54 12.73 -7.50 -7.11
N ARG A 55 11.57 -7.47 -6.47
CA ARG A 55 10.31 -7.98 -7.03
C ARG A 55 9.61 -6.99 -7.97
N GLY A 56 10.21 -5.83 -8.23
CA GLY A 56 9.58 -4.78 -9.00
C GLY A 56 8.52 -4.04 -8.18
N ALA A 57 8.93 -3.41 -7.07
CA ALA A 57 8.08 -2.51 -6.29
C ALA A 57 7.35 -1.48 -7.15
N TYR A 58 7.98 -1.08 -8.27
CA TYR A 58 7.50 -0.15 -9.29
C TYR A 58 6.88 -0.83 -10.53
N GLY A 59 6.62 -2.12 -10.48
CA GLY A 59 6.00 -2.83 -11.61
C GLY A 59 4.54 -2.40 -11.76
N THR A 60 4.16 -1.98 -12.97
CA THR A 60 2.80 -1.54 -13.30
C THR A 60 1.74 -2.49 -12.74
N VAL A 61 0.88 -1.98 -11.87
CA VAL A 61 -0.31 -2.73 -11.43
C VAL A 61 -1.23 -2.83 -12.64
N ALA A 62 -1.65 -4.05 -12.99
CA ALA A 62 -2.57 -4.25 -14.11
C ALA A 62 -3.88 -3.49 -13.85
N ASP A 63 -4.42 -2.87 -14.91
CA ASP A 63 -5.65 -2.09 -14.84
C ASP A 63 -6.80 -2.97 -14.31
N LEU A 64 -7.44 -2.52 -13.22
CA LEU A 64 -8.53 -3.22 -12.56
C LEU A 64 -9.82 -2.97 -13.33
N LYS A 65 -10.01 -3.70 -14.44
CA LYS A 65 -11.19 -3.54 -15.31
C LYS A 65 -12.52 -3.93 -14.66
N GLN A 66 -12.47 -4.74 -13.60
CA GLN A 66 -13.64 -5.17 -12.83
C GLN A 66 -13.24 -5.19 -11.34
N PRO A 67 -13.48 -4.10 -10.59
CA PRO A 67 -13.12 -4.03 -9.17
C PRO A 67 -14.03 -4.90 -8.30
N PHE A 68 -15.21 -5.26 -8.80
CA PHE A 68 -16.27 -5.97 -8.10
C PHE A 68 -16.69 -7.19 -8.92
N SER A 69 -17.04 -8.27 -8.24
CA SER A 69 -17.67 -9.44 -8.87
C SER A 69 -19.13 -9.12 -9.20
N ASP A 70 -19.60 -9.54 -10.39
CA ASP A 70 -21.01 -9.40 -10.83
C ASP A 70 -22.00 -10.11 -9.89
N ALA A 71 -21.50 -11.02 -9.05
CA ALA A 71 -22.24 -11.66 -7.97
C ALA A 71 -21.95 -10.99 -6.61
N GLU A 72 -23.00 -10.46 -5.98
CA GLU A 72 -23.12 -10.18 -4.53
C GLU A 72 -22.24 -9.09 -3.91
N ASP A 73 -21.95 -7.99 -4.61
CA ASP A 73 -21.22 -6.86 -4.02
C ASP A 73 -19.92 -7.32 -3.32
N VAL A 74 -19.18 -8.21 -3.99
CA VAL A 74 -17.95 -8.79 -3.46
C VAL A 74 -16.74 -8.08 -4.07
N PRO A 75 -15.79 -7.58 -3.26
CA PRO A 75 -14.52 -7.05 -3.74
C PRO A 75 -13.78 -8.08 -4.60
N ALA A 76 -13.35 -7.69 -5.79
CA ALA A 76 -12.54 -8.57 -6.63
C ALA A 76 -11.20 -8.90 -5.94
N PRO A 77 -10.68 -10.13 -6.08
CA PRO A 77 -9.39 -10.51 -5.49
C PRO A 77 -8.23 -9.57 -5.88
N GLN A 78 -8.29 -8.99 -7.07
CA GLN A 78 -7.29 -8.06 -7.59
C GLN A 78 -7.32 -6.70 -6.88
N LEU A 79 -8.50 -6.26 -6.41
CA LEU A 79 -8.65 -5.07 -5.56
C LEU A 79 -7.93 -5.31 -4.23
N LEU A 80 -8.22 -6.44 -3.58
CA LEU A 80 -7.60 -6.82 -2.31
C LEU A 80 -6.08 -7.00 -2.43
N ALA A 81 -5.62 -7.56 -3.54
CA ALA A 81 -4.18 -7.70 -3.82
C ALA A 81 -3.50 -6.34 -4.01
N SER A 82 -4.16 -5.39 -4.67
CA SER A 82 -3.65 -4.01 -4.86
C SER A 82 -3.54 -3.28 -3.53
N LEU A 83 -4.56 -3.39 -2.67
CA LEU A 83 -4.50 -2.86 -1.30
C LEU A 83 -3.37 -3.52 -0.51
N ALA A 84 -3.28 -4.85 -0.48
CA ALA A 84 -2.19 -5.55 0.21
C ALA A 84 -0.79 -5.11 -0.27
N ARG A 85 -0.63 -4.85 -1.56
CA ARG A 85 0.61 -4.31 -2.14
C ARG A 85 0.88 -2.88 -1.64
N ALA A 86 -0.11 -2.00 -1.64
CA ALA A 86 0.01 -0.65 -1.10
C ALA A 86 0.45 -0.68 0.38
N ARG A 87 -0.17 -1.53 1.20
CA ARG A 87 0.16 -1.72 2.63
C ARG A 87 1.59 -2.19 2.86
N MET A 88 2.09 -3.08 2.01
CA MET A 88 3.49 -3.50 2.05
C MET A 88 4.45 -2.35 1.71
N LEU A 89 4.10 -1.51 0.73
CA LEU A 89 4.93 -0.40 0.28
C LEU A 89 5.00 0.70 1.35
N TYR A 90 3.87 1.28 1.76
CA TYR A 90 3.88 2.34 2.78
C TYR A 90 4.37 1.82 4.13
N GLY A 91 4.06 0.57 4.49
CA GLY A 91 4.55 -0.05 5.72
C GLY A 91 6.06 -0.29 5.74
N SER A 92 6.72 -0.25 4.58
CA SER A 92 8.17 -0.33 4.44
C SER A 92 8.86 1.03 4.28
N GLY A 93 8.11 2.13 4.38
CA GLY A 93 8.63 3.48 4.16
C GLY A 93 8.85 3.83 2.68
N LEU A 94 8.16 3.13 1.76
CA LEU A 94 8.08 3.47 0.34
C LEU A 94 6.71 4.12 0.07
N GLY A 95 6.49 5.28 0.67
CA GLY A 95 5.22 6.00 0.64
C GLY A 95 4.83 6.37 -0.78
N PHE A 96 5.72 6.98 -1.55
CA PHE A 96 5.38 7.42 -2.92
C PHE A 96 5.09 6.23 -3.85
N ALA A 97 5.84 5.14 -3.71
CA ALA A 97 5.58 3.92 -4.47
C ALA A 97 4.21 3.30 -4.13
N SER A 98 3.68 3.53 -2.93
CA SER A 98 2.36 3.05 -2.53
C SER A 98 1.20 3.78 -3.21
N LEU A 99 1.42 5.00 -3.72
CA LEU A 99 0.36 5.81 -4.33
C LEU A 99 -0.15 5.22 -5.65
N GLU A 100 0.68 4.53 -6.42
CA GLU A 100 0.28 3.88 -7.67
C GLU A 100 -0.82 2.82 -7.46
N PRO A 101 -0.63 1.76 -6.64
CA PRO A 101 -1.69 0.78 -6.39
C PRO A 101 -2.95 1.39 -5.76
N LEU A 102 -2.80 2.44 -4.94
CA LEU A 102 -3.93 3.17 -4.36
C LEU A 102 -4.72 3.95 -5.42
N SER A 103 -4.03 4.60 -6.36
CA SER A 103 -4.67 5.30 -7.48
C SER A 103 -5.42 4.33 -8.39
N VAL A 104 -4.86 3.14 -8.63
CA VAL A 104 -5.54 2.07 -9.38
C VAL A 104 -6.81 1.61 -8.66
N VAL A 105 -6.78 1.44 -7.33
CA VAL A 105 -7.98 1.12 -6.53
C VAL A 105 -9.05 2.20 -6.71
N VAL A 106 -8.71 3.48 -6.55
CA VAL A 106 -9.67 4.59 -6.69
C VAL A 106 -10.21 4.65 -8.12
N ARG A 107 -9.34 4.61 -9.13
CA ARG A 107 -9.75 4.66 -10.54
C ARG A 107 -10.66 3.50 -10.93
N SER A 108 -10.42 2.33 -10.35
CA SER A 108 -11.25 1.16 -10.61
C SER A 108 -12.71 1.33 -10.19
N THR A 109 -13.00 2.26 -9.27
CA THR A 109 -14.39 2.53 -8.86
C THR A 109 -15.22 3.28 -9.92
N ILE A 110 -14.55 3.94 -10.88
CA ILE A 110 -15.22 4.81 -11.86
C ILE A 110 -16.07 3.97 -12.82
N GLY A 111 -17.34 4.34 -12.98
CA GLY A 111 -18.30 3.63 -13.83
C GLY A 111 -18.92 2.40 -13.16
N HIS A 112 -18.60 2.16 -11.89
CA HIS A 112 -19.17 1.07 -11.11
C HIS A 112 -20.01 1.60 -9.96
N ARG A 113 -20.99 0.81 -9.54
CA ARG A 113 -21.90 1.12 -8.43
C ARG A 113 -21.78 0.02 -7.38
N TRP A 114 -21.99 0.39 -6.14
CA TRP A 114 -21.99 -0.51 -4.99
C TRP A 114 -23.13 -0.14 -4.05
N THR A 115 -23.42 -1.03 -3.10
CA THR A 115 -24.38 -0.77 -2.02
C THR A 115 -23.65 -0.21 -0.79
N ASP A 116 -24.22 0.80 -0.13
CA ASP A 116 -23.57 1.50 1.00
C ASP A 116 -23.25 0.57 2.19
N GLU A 117 -24.09 -0.44 2.44
CA GLU A 117 -23.88 -1.44 3.51
C GLU A 117 -23.14 -2.71 3.02
N GLY A 118 -22.62 -2.65 1.80
CA GLY A 118 -22.01 -3.76 1.09
C GLY A 118 -20.57 -4.06 1.47
N LYS A 119 -20.07 -5.24 1.09
CA LYS A 119 -18.66 -5.62 1.33
C LYS A 119 -17.72 -4.77 0.48
N VAL A 120 -18.17 -4.31 -0.69
CA VAL A 120 -17.43 -3.35 -1.51
C VAL A 120 -17.30 -2.03 -0.78
N ALA A 121 -18.41 -1.42 -0.32
CA ALA A 121 -18.37 -0.16 0.41
C ALA A 121 -17.44 -0.23 1.63
N HIS A 122 -17.53 -1.31 2.42
CA HIS A 122 -16.61 -1.54 3.54
C HIS A 122 -15.13 -1.60 3.10
N THR A 123 -14.85 -2.24 1.97
CA THR A 123 -13.48 -2.32 1.43
C THR A 123 -12.98 -0.97 0.93
N LEU A 124 -13.85 -0.13 0.35
CA LEU A 124 -13.50 1.22 -0.10
C LEU A 124 -13.23 2.15 1.09
N VAL A 125 -13.97 2.02 2.20
CA VAL A 125 -13.66 2.73 3.46
C VAL A 125 -12.30 2.32 4.02
N MET A 126 -11.94 1.03 3.92
CA MET A 126 -10.59 0.57 4.30
C MET A 126 -9.52 1.12 3.36
N ALA A 127 -9.82 1.26 2.07
CA ALA A 127 -8.92 1.87 1.09
C ALA A 127 -8.72 3.37 1.36
N ASP A 128 -9.76 4.10 1.77
CA ASP A 128 -9.66 5.49 2.23
C ASP A 128 -8.67 5.65 3.39
N ALA A 129 -8.76 4.76 4.39
CA ALA A 129 -7.79 4.71 5.48
C ALA A 129 -6.37 4.38 5.00
N ASP A 130 -6.21 3.44 4.06
CA ASP A 130 -4.91 3.10 3.47
C ASP A 130 -4.29 4.28 2.70
N ILE A 131 -5.09 5.09 1.99
CA ILE A 131 -4.61 6.29 1.29
C ILE A 131 -4.03 7.29 2.29
N ALA A 132 -4.75 7.55 3.39
CA ALA A 132 -4.24 8.44 4.44
C ALA A 132 -2.92 7.94 5.03
N GLN A 133 -2.76 6.62 5.23
CA GLN A 133 -1.51 6.02 5.68
C GLN A 133 -0.40 6.11 4.62
N GLY A 134 -0.72 5.91 3.34
CA GLY A 134 0.21 6.09 2.23
C GLY A 134 0.77 7.51 2.17
N LEU A 135 -0.08 8.52 2.30
CA LEU A 135 0.31 9.92 2.35
C LEU A 135 1.15 10.22 3.60
N GLN A 136 0.77 9.71 4.77
CA GLN A 136 1.59 9.86 5.96
C GLN A 136 2.99 9.27 5.77
N SER A 137 3.09 8.09 5.16
CA SER A 137 4.38 7.47 4.80
C SER A 137 5.18 8.31 3.80
N CYS A 138 4.54 8.98 2.84
CA CYS A 138 5.22 9.93 1.94
C CYS A 138 5.87 11.08 2.72
N LYS A 139 5.18 11.63 3.75
CA LYS A 139 5.74 12.70 4.59
C LYS A 139 6.97 12.22 5.36
N GLU A 140 6.92 11.00 5.89
CA GLU A 140 8.05 10.38 6.60
C GLU A 140 9.23 10.07 5.66
N GLU A 141 8.94 9.63 4.45
CA GLU A 141 9.95 9.38 3.41
C GLU A 141 10.70 10.67 3.02
N LEU A 142 9.98 11.79 2.87
CA LEU A 142 10.57 13.11 2.62
C LEU A 142 11.44 13.57 3.79
N GLN A 143 10.95 13.44 5.03
CA GLN A 143 11.69 13.84 6.24
C GLN A 143 12.93 12.98 6.48
N GLY A 144 12.88 11.71 6.07
CA GLY A 144 13.99 10.76 6.19
C GLY A 144 15.16 11.03 5.25
N GLY A 145 15.05 12.01 4.35
CA GLY A 145 16.11 12.35 3.39
C GLY A 145 16.38 11.25 2.37
N ALA A 146 15.41 10.35 2.15
CA ALA A 146 15.49 9.42 1.03
C ALA A 146 15.54 10.26 -0.25
N ILE A 147 16.50 9.97 -1.14
CA ILE A 147 16.60 10.64 -2.45
C ILE A 147 15.40 10.17 -3.26
N LEU A 148 14.33 10.95 -3.16
CA LEU A 148 13.13 10.81 -3.97
C LEU A 148 13.33 11.67 -5.21
N ASP A 149 13.01 11.09 -6.37
CA ASP A 149 12.72 11.89 -7.55
C ASP A 149 11.41 12.65 -7.29
N LEU A 150 11.53 13.94 -6.91
CA LEU A 150 10.40 14.78 -6.55
C LEU A 150 9.41 14.95 -7.71
N GLU A 151 9.86 14.84 -8.96
CA GLU A 151 8.97 14.88 -10.13
C GLU A 151 8.11 13.62 -10.18
N VAL A 152 8.72 12.45 -9.98
CA VAL A 152 7.99 11.16 -9.89
C VAL A 152 7.02 11.17 -8.71
N GLY A 153 7.44 11.68 -7.55
CA GLY A 153 6.60 11.79 -6.37
C GLY A 153 5.39 12.73 -6.59
N ARG A 154 5.61 13.87 -7.24
CA ARG A 154 4.54 14.80 -7.61
C ARG A 154 3.58 14.18 -8.62
N ALA A 155 4.08 13.54 -9.66
CA ALA A 155 3.25 12.86 -10.65
C ALA A 155 2.35 11.78 -10.01
N ALA A 156 2.87 11.02 -9.03
CA ALA A 156 2.10 10.02 -8.31
C ALA A 156 0.98 10.63 -7.45
N LEU A 157 1.19 11.81 -6.86
CA LEU A 157 0.15 12.53 -6.13
C LEU A 157 -0.89 13.15 -7.05
N ASP A 158 -0.47 13.77 -8.14
CA ASP A 158 -1.36 14.36 -9.14
C ASP A 158 -2.28 13.28 -9.73
N GLU A 159 -1.74 12.08 -9.97
CA GLU A 159 -2.53 10.94 -10.43
C GLU A 159 -3.57 10.48 -9.40
N LEU A 160 -3.17 10.38 -8.13
CA LEU A 160 -4.10 10.02 -7.05
C LEU A 160 -5.21 11.08 -6.90
N ALA A 161 -4.85 12.37 -6.95
CA ALA A 161 -5.80 13.49 -6.89
C ALA A 161 -6.81 13.42 -8.05
N ALA A 162 -6.32 13.23 -9.27
CA ALA A 162 -7.16 13.11 -10.46
C ALA A 162 -8.13 11.91 -10.37
N ALA A 163 -7.65 10.77 -9.86
CA ALA A 163 -8.48 9.58 -9.65
C ALA A 163 -9.59 9.83 -8.61
N LEU A 164 -9.26 10.49 -7.49
CA LEU A 164 -10.22 10.83 -6.43
C LEU A 164 -11.29 11.80 -6.95
N GLU A 165 -10.91 12.84 -7.69
CA GLU A 165 -11.85 13.79 -8.28
C GLU A 165 -12.77 13.15 -9.32
N ALA A 166 -12.23 12.24 -10.14
CA ALA A 166 -13.02 11.51 -11.13
C ALA A 166 -14.00 10.55 -10.46
N SER A 167 -13.58 9.82 -9.44
CA SER A 167 -14.43 8.93 -8.64
C SER A 167 -15.55 9.73 -7.93
N GLN A 168 -15.23 10.87 -7.31
CA GLN A 168 -16.22 11.72 -6.64
C GLN A 168 -17.30 12.20 -7.61
N ARG A 169 -16.90 12.65 -8.81
CA ARG A 169 -17.84 13.09 -9.86
C ARG A 169 -18.74 11.95 -10.33
N ASP A 170 -18.19 10.75 -10.51
CA ASP A 170 -18.96 9.58 -10.94
C ASP A 170 -19.99 9.16 -9.87
N VAL A 171 -19.56 9.07 -8.60
CA VAL A 171 -20.41 8.74 -7.46
C VAL A 171 -21.55 9.74 -7.28
N ALA A 172 -21.24 11.04 -7.38
CA ALA A 172 -22.25 12.10 -7.34
C ALA A 172 -23.25 11.98 -8.51
N GLY A 173 -22.81 11.50 -9.68
CA GLY A 173 -23.64 11.32 -10.86
C GLY A 173 -24.73 10.25 -10.72
N TRP A 174 -24.49 9.20 -9.93
CA TRP A 174 -25.50 8.17 -9.64
C TRP A 174 -26.13 8.27 -8.25
N GLY A 175 -25.71 9.25 -7.45
CA GLY A 175 -26.30 9.56 -6.13
C GLY A 175 -25.82 8.66 -5.00
N GLY A 176 -24.62 8.09 -5.10
CA GLY A 176 -24.02 7.26 -4.06
C GLY A 176 -23.29 8.03 -2.98
N GLU A 177 -22.89 7.33 -1.92
CA GLU A 177 -21.98 7.86 -0.90
C GLU A 177 -20.51 7.73 -1.35
N PHE A 178 -19.78 8.85 -1.33
CA PHE A 178 -18.37 8.87 -1.73
C PHE A 178 -17.49 8.29 -0.62
N PRO A 179 -16.76 7.18 -0.85
CA PRO A 179 -16.09 6.46 0.24
C PRO A 179 -14.71 7.05 0.61
N PHE A 180 -14.16 7.97 -0.19
CA PHE A 180 -12.78 8.46 -0.06
C PHE A 180 -12.68 9.89 0.48
N GLU A 181 -13.56 10.28 1.39
CA GLU A 181 -13.60 11.66 1.92
C GLU A 181 -12.30 12.07 2.63
N ARG A 182 -11.74 11.17 3.45
CA ARG A 182 -10.52 11.48 4.22
C ARG A 182 -9.31 11.53 3.32
N ALA A 183 -9.23 10.65 2.34
CA ALA A 183 -8.21 10.63 1.30
C ALA A 183 -8.23 11.94 0.51
N MET A 184 -9.40 12.39 0.05
CA MET A 184 -9.56 13.66 -0.67
C MET A 184 -9.02 14.83 0.15
N PHE A 185 -9.44 14.94 1.42
CA PHE A 185 -8.93 15.98 2.30
C PHE A 185 -7.41 15.88 2.52
N SER A 186 -6.89 14.67 2.71
CA SER A 186 -5.47 14.42 2.97
C SER A 186 -4.59 14.76 1.77
N VAL A 187 -5.05 14.50 0.55
CA VAL A 187 -4.32 14.86 -0.69
C VAL A 187 -4.31 16.38 -0.87
N GLN A 188 -5.42 17.07 -0.60
CA GLN A 188 -5.51 18.53 -0.72
C GLN A 188 -4.62 19.26 0.30
N ASP A 189 -4.45 18.72 1.50
CA ASP A 189 -3.55 19.26 2.52
C ASP A 189 -2.08 18.83 2.31
N PHE A 190 -1.81 17.89 1.39
CA PHE A 190 -0.46 17.41 1.14
C PHE A 190 0.40 18.49 0.47
N LYS A 191 1.56 18.80 1.08
CA LYS A 191 2.53 19.75 0.53
C LYS A 191 3.84 19.03 0.26
N LEU A 192 4.28 19.08 -0.99
CA LEU A 192 5.61 18.66 -1.46
C LEU A 192 6.56 19.84 -1.47
#